data_AF-A0A6N3AC74-F1
#
_entry.id   AF-A0A6N3AC74-F1
#
_cell.length_a   1.000
_cell.length_b   1.000
_cell.length_c   1.000
_cell.angle_alpha   90.00
_cell.angle_beta   90.00
_cell.angle_gamma   90.00
#
_symmetry.space_group_name_H-M   'P 1'
#
loop_
_entity.id
_entity.type
_entity.pdbx_description
1 polymer ?
#
loop_
_entity_poly.entity_id
_entity_poly.type
_entity_poly.pdbx_seq_one_letter_code
_entity_poly.pdbx_strand_id
1 'polypeptide(L)'
;MSSGYNKIFWGILFTLFNINLFGIKILPTFVALLIIASGIKLLIEESNEENFKKALIFNNIRVVITILLFVLDFTPLNEVINSKNIISQIIININFVLDLITMTLLLKGSSEVFNKDKEISLYCNKRTSFYICIFSALIIIYNLTYIFLNQGIETIIAIGMLIIWLWIAFVFKRLHNESL
;
A
#
# COMPACT_ATOMS: atom_id res chain seq x y z
N MET A 1 -17.08 8.13 9.02
CA MET A 1 -15.68 8.23 8.51
C MET A 1 -14.73 7.35 9.28
N SER A 2 -14.85 7.36 10.61
CA SER A 2 -14.12 6.48 11.53
C SER A 2 -14.05 5.00 11.11
N SER A 3 -15.16 4.39 10.68
CA SER A 3 -15.18 3.00 10.20
C SER A 3 -14.33 2.78 8.93
N GLY A 4 -14.32 3.74 8.00
CA GLY A 4 -13.52 3.71 6.78
C GLY A 4 -12.01 3.74 7.08
N TYR A 5 -11.57 4.69 7.91
CA TYR A 5 -10.17 4.78 8.33
C TYR A 5 -9.71 3.56 9.14
N ASN A 6 -10.56 3.01 10.02
CA ASN A 6 -10.24 1.80 10.77
C ASN A 6 -10.02 0.59 9.84
N LYS A 7 -10.86 0.42 8.81
CA LYS A 7 -10.68 -0.64 7.81
C LYS A 7 -9.37 -0.47 7.04
N ILE A 8 -9.02 0.76 6.63
CA ILE A 8 -7.76 1.03 5.95
C ILE A 8 -6.57 0.68 6.86
N PHE A 9 -6.61 1.09 8.12
CA PHE A 9 -5.58 0.75 9.12
C PHE A 9 -5.37 -0.76 9.25
N TRP A 10 -6.45 -1.53 9.46
CA TRP A 10 -6.36 -2.98 9.59
C TRP A 10 -5.95 -3.66 8.29
N GLY A 11 -6.44 -3.18 7.15
CA GLY A 11 -6.03 -3.67 5.84
C GLY A 11 -4.53 -3.51 5.62
N ILE A 12 -3.97 -2.34 5.98
CA ILE A 12 -2.52 -2.12 5.95
C ILE A 12 -1.79 -3.10 6.87
N LEU A 13 -2.22 -3.26 8.13
CA LEU A 13 -1.57 -4.22 9.03
C LEU A 13 -1.59 -5.64 8.47
N PHE A 14 -2.71 -6.07 7.89
CA PHE A 14 -2.81 -7.38 7.27
C PHE A 14 -1.89 -7.56 6.06
N THR A 15 -1.57 -6.49 5.31
CA THR A 15 -0.53 -6.59 4.27
C THR A 15 0.87 -6.87 4.84
N LEU A 16 1.15 -6.44 6.08
CA LEU A 16 2.43 -6.69 6.76
C LEU A 16 2.52 -8.11 7.33
N PHE A 17 1.38 -8.65 7.79
CA PHE A 17 1.28 -9.99 8.35
C PHE A 17 1.07 -11.08 7.30
N ASN A 18 1.59 -10.90 6.09
CA ASN A 18 1.69 -11.94 5.05
C ASN A 18 2.77 -12.97 5.43
N ILE A 19 2.70 -13.46 6.67
CA ILE A 19 3.61 -14.41 7.29
C ILE A 19 3.24 -15.79 6.75
N ASN A 20 4.18 -16.39 6.03
CA ASN A 20 4.11 -17.80 5.64
C ASN A 20 4.31 -18.66 6.89
N LEU A 21 3.25 -19.27 7.42
CA LEU A 21 3.38 -20.38 8.36
C LEU A 21 3.43 -21.68 7.55
N PHE A 22 4.55 -22.41 7.63
CA PHE A 22 4.72 -23.73 6.99
C PHE A 22 4.43 -23.77 5.48
N GLY A 23 4.78 -22.71 4.74
CA GLY A 23 4.61 -22.67 3.28
C GLY A 23 3.20 -22.31 2.80
N ILE A 24 2.25 -22.06 3.71
CA ILE A 24 0.90 -21.54 3.39
C ILE A 24 0.84 -20.06 3.81
N LYS A 25 0.54 -19.17 2.86
CA LYS A 25 0.17 -17.77 3.16
C LYS A 25 -1.15 -17.79 3.94
N ILE A 26 -1.11 -17.47 5.24
CA ILE A 26 -2.29 -17.48 6.12
C ILE A 26 -3.37 -16.54 5.59
N LEU A 27 -2.94 -15.41 5.04
CA LEU A 27 -3.81 -14.41 4.42
C LEU A 27 -3.20 -13.93 3.10
N PRO A 28 -3.78 -14.26 1.94
CA PRO A 28 -3.31 -13.72 0.68
C PRO A 28 -3.40 -12.18 0.65
N THR A 29 -2.41 -11.53 0.03
CA THR A 29 -2.33 -10.06 -0.05
C THR A 29 -3.62 -9.42 -0.54
N PHE A 30 -4.28 -10.03 -1.54
CA PHE A 30 -5.51 -9.48 -2.12
C PHE A 30 -6.64 -9.35 -1.08
N VAL A 31 -6.69 -10.20 -0.06
CA VAL A 31 -7.71 -10.11 1.00
C VAL A 31 -7.52 -8.83 1.82
N ALA A 32 -6.27 -8.52 2.17
CA ALA A 32 -5.93 -7.27 2.85
C ALA A 32 -6.31 -6.05 1.97
N LEU A 33 -6.08 -6.12 0.66
CA LEU A 33 -6.45 -5.05 -0.29
C LEU A 33 -7.96 -4.89 -0.46
N LEU A 34 -8.74 -5.97 -0.33
CA LEU A 34 -10.20 -5.91 -0.31
C LEU A 34 -10.72 -5.22 0.96
N ILE A 35 -10.07 -5.44 2.10
CA ILE A 35 -10.38 -4.71 3.35
C ILE A 35 -10.10 -3.22 3.17
N ILE A 36 -8.95 -2.86 2.58
CA ILE A 36 -8.63 -1.46 2.22
C ILE A 36 -9.72 -0.92 1.28
N ALA A 37 -10.05 -1.62 0.19
CA ALA A 37 -11.09 -1.20 -0.76
C ALA A 37 -12.44 -0.91 -0.08
N SER A 38 -12.85 -1.76 0.86
CA SER A 38 -14.08 -1.56 1.64
C SER A 38 -13.99 -0.30 2.52
N GLY A 39 -12.83 -0.03 3.11
CA GLY A 39 -12.59 1.21 3.85
C GLY A 39 -12.67 2.45 2.96
N ILE A 40 -12.07 2.41 1.76
CA ILE A 40 -12.12 3.52 0.81
C ILE A 40 -13.57 3.79 0.37
N LYS A 41 -14.37 2.74 0.10
CA LYS A 41 -15.79 2.90 -0.26
C LYS A 41 -16.59 3.65 0.81
N LEU A 42 -16.39 3.32 2.08
CA LEU A 42 -17.04 4.04 3.18
C LEU A 42 -16.64 5.52 3.20
N LEU A 43 -15.36 5.82 2.99
CA LEU A 43 -14.91 7.22 2.91
C LEU A 43 -15.52 7.95 1.71
N ILE A 44 -15.70 7.28 0.56
CA ILE A 44 -16.38 7.86 -0.62
C ILE A 44 -17.85 8.15 -0.31
N GLU A 45 -18.56 7.20 0.32
CA GLU A 45 -19.99 7.35 0.65
C GLU A 45 -20.25 8.56 1.57
N GLU A 46 -19.33 8.85 2.48
CA GLU A 46 -19.51 9.90 3.48
C GLU A 46 -18.93 11.26 3.07
N SER A 47 -17.89 11.30 2.23
CA SER A 47 -17.23 12.55 1.83
C SER A 47 -17.44 12.94 0.37
N ASN A 48 -17.69 11.95 -0.50
CA ASN A 48 -17.74 12.08 -1.95
C ASN A 48 -16.46 12.66 -2.60
N GLU A 49 -15.32 12.65 -1.90
CA GLU A 49 -14.06 13.22 -2.40
C GLU A 49 -13.49 12.43 -3.59
N GLU A 50 -13.03 13.16 -4.61
CA GLU A 50 -12.54 12.59 -5.88
C GLU A 50 -11.25 11.78 -5.70
N ASN A 51 -10.38 12.20 -4.78
CA ASN A 51 -9.13 11.48 -4.50
C ASN A 51 -9.39 10.08 -3.94
N PHE A 52 -10.44 9.88 -3.14
CA PHE A 52 -10.80 8.53 -2.67
C PHE A 52 -11.33 7.65 -3.80
N LYS A 53 -12.10 8.19 -4.73
CA LYS A 53 -12.57 7.45 -5.92
C LYS A 53 -11.40 6.98 -6.76
N LYS A 54 -10.43 7.85 -7.02
CA LYS A 54 -9.19 7.49 -7.73
C LYS A 54 -8.38 6.45 -6.95
N ALA A 55 -8.23 6.61 -5.63
CA ALA A 55 -7.53 5.64 -4.79
C ALA A 55 -8.17 4.24 -4.89
N LEU A 56 -9.51 4.16 -4.91
CA LEU A 56 -10.23 2.90 -5.06
C LEU A 56 -9.94 2.23 -6.40
N ILE A 57 -9.86 2.99 -7.50
CA ILE A 57 -9.52 2.46 -8.83
C ILE A 57 -8.13 1.81 -8.80
N PHE A 58 -7.10 2.53 -8.32
CA PHE A 58 -5.73 2.02 -8.28
C PHE A 58 -5.60 0.83 -7.31
N ASN A 59 -6.27 0.87 -6.16
CA ASN A 59 -6.31 -0.27 -5.25
C ASN A 59 -6.96 -1.49 -5.89
N ASN A 60 -8.05 -1.32 -6.64
CA ASN A 60 -8.73 -2.44 -7.32
C ASN A 60 -7.89 -3.03 -8.46
N ILE A 61 -7.14 -2.21 -9.20
CA ILE A 61 -6.15 -2.72 -10.17
C ILE A 61 -5.13 -3.62 -9.45
N ARG A 62 -4.65 -3.19 -8.28
CA ARG A 62 -3.73 -3.98 -7.46
C ARG A 62 -4.36 -5.27 -6.91
N VAL A 63 -5.64 -5.23 -6.51
CA VAL A 63 -6.42 -6.44 -6.13
C VAL A 63 -6.42 -7.44 -7.28
N VAL A 64 -6.73 -7.00 -8.50
CA VAL A 64 -6.74 -7.90 -9.68
C VAL A 64 -5.37 -8.50 -9.93
N ILE A 65 -4.30 -7.69 -9.92
CA ILE A 65 -2.93 -8.18 -10.10
C ILE A 65 -2.57 -9.22 -9.03
N THR A 66 -2.87 -8.94 -7.76
CA THR A 66 -2.53 -9.85 -6.65
C THR A 66 -3.35 -11.13 -6.66
N ILE A 67 -4.59 -11.12 -7.15
CA ILE A 67 -5.37 -12.33 -7.41
C ILE A 67 -4.74 -13.14 -8.54
N LEU A 68 -4.36 -12.49 -9.65
CA LEU A 68 -3.72 -13.18 -10.78
C LEU A 68 -2.41 -13.84 -10.35
N LEU A 69 -1.56 -13.12 -9.61
CA LEU A 69 -0.31 -13.67 -9.07
C LEU A 69 -0.58 -14.85 -8.13
N PHE A 70 -1.60 -14.74 -7.27
CA PHE A 70 -1.99 -15.85 -6.39
C PHE A 70 -2.45 -17.09 -7.16
N VAL A 71 -3.19 -16.94 -8.26
CA VAL A 71 -3.57 -18.08 -9.11
C VAL A 71 -2.35 -18.68 -9.82
N LEU A 72 -1.44 -17.84 -10.28
CA LEU A 72 -0.21 -18.27 -10.96
C LEU A 72 0.77 -19.00 -10.03
N ASP A 73 0.73 -18.74 -8.71
CA ASP A 73 1.50 -19.49 -7.71
C ASP A 73 1.24 -21.02 -7.79
N PHE A 74 0.08 -21.45 -8.32
CA PHE A 74 -0.30 -22.87 -8.48
C PHE A 74 0.00 -23.45 -9.88
N THR A 75 0.74 -22.73 -10.72
CA THR A 75 1.08 -23.14 -12.09
C THR A 75 2.59 -23.27 -12.26
N PRO A 76 3.09 -23.98 -13.30
CA PRO A 76 4.53 -24.01 -13.62
C PRO A 76 5.13 -22.62 -13.91
N LEU A 77 4.30 -21.62 -14.23
CA LEU A 77 4.74 -20.24 -14.43
C LEU A 77 5.24 -19.58 -13.13
N ASN A 78 4.94 -20.17 -11.96
CA ASN A 78 5.41 -19.70 -10.67
C ASN A 78 6.94 -19.57 -10.61
N GLU A 79 7.67 -20.51 -11.23
CA GLU A 79 9.14 -20.46 -11.28
C GLU A 79 9.64 -19.25 -12.06
N VAL A 80 8.97 -18.89 -13.15
CA VAL A 80 9.31 -17.71 -13.96
C VAL A 80 9.02 -16.43 -13.18
N ILE A 81 7.88 -16.36 -12.48
CA ILE A 81 7.44 -15.18 -11.74
C ILE A 81 8.29 -14.96 -10.48
N ASN A 82 8.72 -16.02 -9.80
CA ASN A 82 9.53 -15.92 -8.59
C ASN A 82 11.05 -15.93 -8.86
N SER A 83 11.47 -16.17 -10.11
CA SER A 83 12.87 -16.00 -10.48
C SER A 83 13.29 -14.53 -10.43
N LYS A 84 14.58 -14.24 -10.16
CA LYS A 84 15.16 -12.89 -10.22
C LYS A 84 15.35 -12.39 -11.67
N ASN A 85 14.33 -12.54 -12.51
CA ASN A 85 14.35 -12.09 -13.90
C ASN A 85 13.76 -10.68 -14.07
N ILE A 86 13.79 -10.16 -15.29
CA ILE A 86 13.28 -8.81 -15.58
C ILE A 86 11.76 -8.71 -15.46
N ILE A 87 11.03 -9.81 -15.71
CA ILE A 87 9.57 -9.85 -15.66
C ILE A 87 9.10 -9.67 -14.21
N SER A 88 9.69 -10.41 -13.27
CA SER A 88 9.39 -10.30 -11.84
C SER A 88 9.71 -8.91 -11.31
N GLN A 89 10.84 -8.33 -11.75
CA GLN A 89 11.21 -6.96 -11.40
C GLN A 89 10.17 -5.93 -11.90
N ILE A 90 9.65 -6.09 -13.12
CA ILE A 90 8.59 -5.22 -13.67
C ILE A 90 7.31 -5.36 -12.82
N ILE A 91 6.89 -6.58 -12.51
CA ILE A 91 5.69 -6.84 -11.70
C ILE A 91 5.80 -6.19 -10.31
N ILE A 92 6.97 -6.33 -9.66
CA ILE A 92 7.23 -5.72 -8.34
C ILE A 92 7.16 -4.18 -8.43
N ASN A 93 7.78 -3.58 -9.45
CA ASN A 93 7.74 -2.13 -9.64
C ASN A 93 6.32 -1.61 -9.89
N ILE A 94 5.51 -2.32 -10.69
CA ILE A 94 4.10 -1.96 -10.90
C ILE A 94 3.36 -1.95 -9.56
N ASN A 95 3.56 -2.97 -8.71
CA ASN A 95 2.93 -3.01 -7.40
C ASN A 95 3.38 -1.85 -6.49
N PHE A 96 4.68 -1.52 -6.47
CA PHE A 96 5.17 -0.38 -5.69
C PHE A 96 4.60 0.96 -6.18
N VAL A 97 4.48 1.16 -7.50
CA VAL A 97 3.89 2.37 -8.05
C VAL A 97 2.40 2.46 -7.70
N LEU A 98 1.66 1.34 -7.78
CA LEU A 98 0.26 1.30 -7.36
C LEU A 98 0.09 1.62 -5.87
N ASP A 99 1.00 1.12 -5.02
CA ASP A 99 1.02 1.45 -3.58
C ASP A 99 1.25 2.92 -3.32
N LEU A 100 2.29 3.47 -3.97
CA LEU A 100 2.64 4.87 -3.88
C LEU A 100 1.44 5.76 -4.27
N ILE A 101 0.82 5.47 -5.40
CA ILE A 101 -0.32 6.25 -5.92
C ILE A 101 -1.52 6.11 -4.99
N THR A 102 -1.88 4.89 -4.59
CA THR A 102 -3.05 4.62 -3.75
C THR A 102 -2.95 5.36 -2.42
N MET A 103 -1.84 5.18 -1.69
CA MET A 103 -1.67 5.80 -0.37
C MET A 103 -1.56 7.32 -0.48
N THR A 104 -0.91 7.84 -1.52
CA THR A 104 -0.87 9.29 -1.79
C THR A 104 -2.26 9.87 -1.97
N LEU A 105 -3.10 9.22 -2.77
CA LEU A 105 -4.47 9.67 -3.02
C LEU A 105 -5.33 9.56 -1.75
N LEU A 106 -5.16 8.53 -0.93
CA LEU A 106 -5.86 8.42 0.35
C LEU A 106 -5.48 9.54 1.31
N LEU A 107 -4.19 9.88 1.44
CA LEU A 107 -3.77 10.98 2.31
C LEU A 107 -4.24 12.34 1.80
N LYS A 108 -4.25 12.55 0.47
CA LYS A 108 -4.82 13.78 -0.14
C LYS A 108 -6.32 13.88 0.10
N GLY A 109 -7.08 12.81 -0.16
CA GLY A 109 -8.51 12.77 0.12
C GLY A 109 -8.81 13.02 1.60
N SER A 110 -7.99 12.48 2.50
CA SER A 110 -8.11 12.77 3.94
C SER A 110 -7.86 14.26 4.24
N SER A 111 -6.87 14.88 3.61
CA SER A 111 -6.62 16.31 3.74
C SER A 111 -7.80 17.18 3.29
N GLU A 112 -8.51 16.77 2.24
CA GLU A 112 -9.68 17.46 1.70
C GLU A 112 -10.89 17.34 2.64
N VAL A 113 -11.14 16.13 3.15
CA VAL A 113 -12.17 15.89 4.19
C VAL A 113 -11.98 16.80 5.40
N PHE A 114 -10.75 16.93 5.87
CA PHE A 114 -10.42 17.74 7.03
C PHE A 114 -10.07 19.19 6.70
N ASN A 115 -10.38 19.72 5.51
CA ASN A 115 -9.99 21.09 5.12
C ASN A 115 -10.48 22.19 6.09
N LYS A 116 -11.61 21.98 6.77
CA LYS A 116 -12.09 22.90 7.81
C LYS A 116 -11.20 22.90 9.06
N ASP A 117 -10.53 21.79 9.35
CA ASP A 117 -9.51 21.67 10.38
C ASP A 117 -8.11 21.85 9.75
N LYS A 118 -7.60 23.09 9.83
CA LYS A 118 -6.32 23.45 9.24
C LYS A 118 -5.15 22.62 9.79
N GLU A 119 -5.21 22.19 11.05
CA GLU A 119 -4.12 21.44 11.67
C GLU A 119 -4.06 20.02 11.08
N ILE A 120 -5.20 19.33 11.05
CA ILE A 120 -5.30 17.96 10.51
C ILE A 120 -5.04 17.94 9.00
N SER A 121 -5.57 18.92 8.27
CA SER A 121 -5.32 19.05 6.83
C SER A 121 -3.83 19.28 6.54
N LEU A 122 -3.17 20.19 7.28
CA LEU A 122 -1.73 20.41 7.14
C LEU A 122 -0.91 19.17 7.52
N TYR A 123 -1.33 18.43 8.55
CA TYR A 123 -0.72 17.16 8.92
C TYR A 123 -0.79 16.16 7.76
N CYS A 124 -1.97 15.96 7.16
CA CYS A 124 -2.15 15.05 6.02
C CYS A 124 -1.25 15.44 4.82
N ASN A 125 -1.20 16.72 4.49
CA ASN A 125 -0.35 17.23 3.40
C ASN A 125 1.13 16.98 3.64
N LYS A 126 1.64 17.28 4.85
CA LYS A 126 3.04 17.03 5.21
C LYS A 126 3.37 15.53 5.14
N ARG A 127 2.47 14.67 5.62
CA ARG A 127 2.64 13.21 5.58
C ARG A 127 2.59 12.68 4.16
N THR A 128 1.74 13.24 3.30
CA THR A 128 1.69 12.91 1.87
C THR A 128 3.02 13.18 1.19
N SER A 129 3.55 14.42 1.32
CA SER A 129 4.83 14.78 0.71
C SER A 129 5.98 13.93 1.23
N PHE A 130 6.03 13.68 2.54
CA PHE A 130 7.04 12.81 3.13
C PHE A 130 6.96 11.38 2.60
N TYR A 131 5.76 10.81 2.53
CA TYR A 131 5.53 9.47 1.97
C TYR A 131 6.01 9.36 0.53
N ILE A 132 5.64 10.33 -0.33
CA ILE A 132 6.07 10.35 -1.73
C ILE A 132 7.60 10.35 -1.82
N CYS A 133 8.26 11.25 -1.09
CA CYS A 133 9.72 11.37 -1.15
C CYS A 133 10.41 10.08 -0.69
N ILE A 134 10.06 9.56 0.49
CA ILE A 134 10.78 8.43 1.08
C ILE A 134 10.47 7.11 0.34
N PHE A 135 9.22 6.90 -0.07
CA PHE A 135 8.83 5.68 -0.77
C PHE A 135 9.40 5.65 -2.19
N SER A 136 9.40 6.79 -2.91
CA SER A 136 10.06 6.89 -4.22
C SER A 136 11.56 6.65 -4.13
N ALA A 137 12.23 7.20 -3.11
CA ALA A 137 13.65 6.94 -2.88
C ALA A 137 13.92 5.44 -2.68
N LEU A 138 13.10 4.73 -1.89
CA LEU A 138 13.25 3.29 -1.72
C LEU A 138 13.02 2.51 -3.02
N ILE A 139 12.04 2.89 -3.85
CA ILE A 139 11.84 2.25 -5.17
C ILE A 139 13.10 2.42 -6.03
N ILE A 140 13.70 3.61 -6.05
CA ILE A 140 14.92 3.87 -6.83
C ILE A 140 16.07 3.00 -6.31
N ILE A 141 16.30 2.99 -4.99
CA ILE A 141 17.38 2.19 -4.39
C ILE A 141 17.13 0.68 -4.62
N TYR A 142 15.88 0.22 -4.61
CA TYR A 142 15.51 -1.16 -4.93
C TYR A 142 15.93 -1.53 -6.36
N ASN A 143 15.63 -0.67 -7.33
CA ASN A 143 16.04 -0.90 -8.72
C ASN A 143 17.56 -0.84 -8.92
N LEU A 144 18.27 0.03 -8.21
CA LEU A 144 19.75 0.03 -8.22
C LEU A 144 20.30 -1.27 -7.65
N THR A 145 19.67 -1.81 -6.60
CA THR A 145 20.10 -3.05 -5.97
C THR A 145 19.97 -4.24 -6.91
N TYR A 146 18.92 -4.27 -7.73
CA TYR A 146 18.74 -5.25 -8.80
C TYR A 146 19.89 -5.21 -9.81
N ILE A 147 20.37 -4.02 -10.18
CA ILE A 147 21.50 -3.84 -11.13
C ILE A 147 22.82 -4.31 -10.51
N PHE A 148 23.07 -3.96 -9.24
CA PHE A 148 24.34 -4.27 -8.55
C PHE A 148 24.36 -5.64 -7.86
N LEU A 149 23.25 -6.39 -7.89
CA LEU A 149 23.07 -7.72 -7.28
C LEU A 149 23.50 -7.80 -5.80
N ASN A 150 23.34 -6.71 -5.04
CA ASN A 150 23.76 -6.64 -3.64
C ASN A 150 22.65 -7.08 -2.67
N GLN A 151 22.70 -8.34 -2.25
CA GLN A 151 21.70 -8.96 -1.36
C GLN A 151 21.59 -8.27 0.02
N GLY A 152 22.67 -7.66 0.52
CA GLY A 152 22.64 -6.94 1.80
C GLY A 152 21.74 -5.70 1.75
N ILE A 153 21.77 -4.99 0.62
CA ILE A 153 20.94 -3.79 0.41
C ILE A 153 19.46 -4.19 0.23
N GLU A 154 19.16 -5.33 -0.42
CA GLU A 154 17.78 -5.84 -0.59
C GLU A 154 17.09 -5.99 0.78
N THR A 155 17.80 -6.53 1.77
CA THR A 155 17.27 -6.74 3.12
C THR A 155 17.01 -5.40 3.84
N ILE A 156 17.93 -4.43 3.71
CA ILE A 156 17.77 -3.10 4.30
C ILE A 156 16.55 -2.38 3.71
N ILE A 157 16.33 -2.49 2.40
CA ILE A 157 15.17 -1.91 1.72
C ILE A 157 13.87 -2.57 2.21
N ALA A 158 13.84 -3.90 2.33
CA ALA A 158 12.67 -4.61 2.82
C ALA A 158 12.27 -4.13 4.23
N ILE A 159 13.25 -3.96 5.12
CA ILE A 159 13.03 -3.38 6.46
C ILE A 159 12.53 -1.94 6.36
N GLY A 160 13.14 -1.12 5.50
CA GLY A 160 12.71 0.27 5.27
C GLY A 160 11.26 0.38 4.78
N MET A 161 10.86 -0.50 3.86
CA MET A 161 9.48 -0.58 3.38
C MET A 161 8.52 -0.97 4.51
N LEU A 162 8.86 -1.99 5.32
CA LEU A 162 8.06 -2.38 6.48
C LEU A 162 7.86 -1.20 7.47
N ILE A 163 8.91 -0.44 7.75
CA ILE A 163 8.84 0.73 8.63
C ILE A 163 7.89 1.80 8.07
N ILE A 164 7.96 2.10 6.77
CA ILE A 164 7.06 3.08 6.14
C ILE A 164 5.61 2.59 6.18
N TRP A 165 5.36 1.31 5.90
CA TRP A 165 4.01 0.75 5.96
C TRP A 165 3.42 0.80 7.37
N LEU A 166 4.22 0.47 8.39
CA LEU A 166 3.82 0.64 9.80
C LEU A 166 3.51 2.10 10.11
N TRP A 167 4.37 3.02 9.68
CA TRP A 167 4.16 4.45 9.87
C TRP A 167 2.87 4.94 9.19
N ILE A 168 2.59 4.52 7.95
CA ILE A 168 1.33 4.84 7.26
C ILE A 168 0.12 4.25 8.01
N ALA A 169 0.23 3.03 8.54
CA ALA A 169 -0.83 2.46 9.39
C ALA A 169 -1.13 3.39 10.57
N PHE A 170 -0.11 3.86 11.28
CA PHE A 170 -0.30 4.78 12.40
C PHE A 170 -0.91 6.13 11.99
N VAL A 171 -0.61 6.63 10.78
CA VAL A 171 -1.29 7.81 10.23
C VAL A 171 -2.80 7.55 10.12
N PHE A 172 -3.21 6.43 9.53
CA PHE A 172 -4.65 6.11 9.42
C PHE A 172 -5.31 5.80 10.76
N LYS A 173 -4.59 5.21 11.72
CA LYS A 173 -5.08 5.06 13.10
C LYS A 173 -5.36 6.42 13.75
N ARG A 174 -4.50 7.41 13.54
CA ARG A 174 -4.74 8.77 14.00
C ARG A 174 -5.99 9.35 13.33
N LEU A 175 -6.08 9.28 12.00
CA LEU A 175 -7.24 9.81 11.25
C LEU A 175 -8.57 9.18 11.69
N HIS A 176 -8.55 7.89 12.04
CA HIS A 176 -9.69 7.24 12.68
C HIS A 176 -10.10 7.95 13.98
N ASN A 177 -9.16 8.20 14.89
CA ASN A 177 -9.45 8.88 16.16
C ASN A 177 -9.97 10.31 15.97
N GLU A 178 -9.45 11.05 14.98
CA GLU A 178 -9.90 12.42 14.67
C GLU A 178 -11.29 12.46 13.98
N SER A 179 -11.82 11.31 13.58
CA SER A 179 -13.10 11.17 12.87
C SER A 179 -14.21 10.52 13.70
N LEU A 180 -13.94 10.31 15.00
CA LEU A 180 -14.91 9.93 16.02
C LEU A 180 -15.66 11.16 16.52
#